data_AF-A0A959C7M1-F1
#
_entry.id   AF-A0A959C7M1-F1
#
_cell.length_a   1.000
_cell.length_b   1.000
_cell.length_c   1.000
_cell.angle_alpha   90.00
_cell.angle_beta   90.00
_cell.angle_gamma   90.00
#
_symmetry.space_group_name_H-M   'P 1'
#
loop_
_entity.id
_entity.type
_entity.pdbx_description
1 polymer ?
#
loop_
_entity_poly.entity_id
_entity_poly.type
_entity_poly.pdbx_seq_one_letter_code
_entity_poly.pdbx_strand_id
1 'polypeptide(L)'
;MTGLMESAFLLNRVEEAESMARQAIALADGAVEKSKVYVLQMLFYESLALFEKNIRCGLEALALFDIQVKKDVEPAVMESMVQEAYLEFKTLLGEKQPRDFQDMPELSDQRQAALLDVLVNMNASAYFADLYLFAWCTLRMGIQTLRHGKANSTPFVFNFLGSLLVAMYKEFDLGYAFGKTGIGMMRQLDSQQYKCRTLSIFTIFIQHFKEPLLNGIPILKESVSSGLETGDLPYAGYSMYAQIRDSFLAGPSLREVLNHCQTAVGFMEKIQNPGLLALMKLFRANLQLLTGNYNEDTAQEEKESLQFLQDIMFVTALAHHYIFKSWAL
;
A
#
# COMPACT_ATOMS: atom_id res chain seq x y z
N MET A 1 17.79 -16.16 15.14
CA MET A 1 17.50 -14.80 15.67
C MET A 1 16.31 -14.16 14.96
N THR A 2 16.16 -14.28 13.64
CA THR A 2 15.00 -13.75 12.89
C THR A 2 13.66 -14.23 13.43
N GLY A 3 13.49 -15.52 13.75
CA GLY A 3 12.23 -16.02 14.35
C GLY A 3 11.93 -15.48 15.76
N LEU A 4 12.96 -15.15 16.56
CA LEU A 4 12.75 -14.49 17.86
C LEU A 4 12.35 -13.03 17.68
N MET A 5 12.96 -12.36 16.70
CA MET A 5 12.60 -10.99 16.32
C MET A 5 11.16 -10.92 15.81
N GLU A 6 10.73 -11.86 14.96
CA GLU A 6 9.34 -11.98 14.48
C GLU A 6 8.37 -12.16 15.65
N SER A 7 8.67 -13.08 16.57
CA SER A 7 7.84 -13.29 17.76
C SER A 7 7.74 -12.03 18.62
N ALA A 8 8.86 -11.31 18.83
CA ALA A 8 8.87 -10.05 19.56
C ALA A 8 8.01 -8.97 18.88
N PHE A 9 8.09 -8.83 17.55
CA PHE A 9 7.21 -7.91 16.82
C PHE A 9 5.73 -8.29 16.91
N LEU A 10 5.40 -9.58 16.78
CA LEU A 10 4.03 -10.10 16.91
C LEU A 10 3.45 -9.87 18.31
N LEU A 11 4.30 -9.81 19.33
CA LEU A 11 3.94 -9.48 20.71
C LEU A 11 4.01 -7.96 21.01
N ASN A 12 4.17 -7.13 19.98
CA ASN A 12 4.32 -5.68 20.07
C ASN A 12 5.50 -5.22 20.96
N ARG A 13 6.54 -6.04 21.10
CA ARG A 13 7.78 -5.75 21.84
C ARG A 13 8.83 -5.16 20.90
N VAL A 14 8.52 -3.98 20.37
CA VAL A 14 9.30 -3.34 19.28
C VAL A 14 10.77 -3.15 19.65
N GLU A 15 11.07 -2.70 20.87
CA GLU A 15 12.45 -2.45 21.32
C GLU A 15 13.30 -3.74 21.40
N GLU A 16 12.68 -4.83 21.86
CA GLU A 16 13.31 -6.15 21.93
C GLU A 16 13.61 -6.65 20.51
N ALA A 17 12.64 -6.54 19.60
CA ALA A 17 12.80 -6.91 18.20
C ALA A 17 13.89 -6.09 17.51
N GLU A 18 13.94 -4.77 17.73
CA GLU A 18 14.99 -3.89 17.21
C GLU A 18 16.39 -4.27 17.72
N SER A 19 16.51 -4.68 18.98
CA SER A 19 17.77 -5.18 19.54
C SER A 19 18.24 -6.47 18.85
N MET A 20 17.31 -7.41 18.64
CA MET A 20 17.59 -8.66 17.92
C MET A 20 17.94 -8.41 16.46
N ALA A 21 17.28 -7.44 15.80
CA ALA A 21 17.56 -7.07 14.42
C ALA A 21 19.00 -6.56 14.27
N ARG A 22 19.46 -5.67 15.17
CA ARG A 22 20.85 -5.16 15.16
C ARG A 22 21.87 -6.30 15.27
N GLN A 23 21.61 -7.28 16.13
CA GLN A 23 22.48 -8.45 16.27
C GLN A 23 22.46 -9.32 15.00
N ALA A 24 21.28 -9.55 14.42
CA ALA A 24 21.14 -10.32 13.18
C ALA A 24 21.85 -9.64 12.00
N ILE A 25 21.74 -8.32 11.85
CA ILE A 25 22.44 -7.54 10.80
C ILE A 25 23.96 -7.61 10.98
N ALA A 26 24.45 -7.54 12.22
CA ALA A 26 25.89 -7.63 12.51
C ALA A 26 26.48 -9.01 12.17
N LEU A 27 25.66 -10.06 12.21
CA LEU A 27 26.07 -11.44 11.93
C LEU A 27 25.81 -11.90 10.48
N ALA A 28 24.99 -11.17 9.72
CA ALA A 28 24.68 -11.48 8.33
C ALA A 28 25.81 -11.07 7.38
N ASP A 29 26.05 -11.88 6.34
CA ASP A 29 27.13 -11.64 5.38
C ASP A 29 26.63 -10.92 4.11
N GLY A 30 27.39 -9.92 3.68
CA GLY A 30 27.08 -9.12 2.49
C GLY A 30 25.77 -8.31 2.56
N ALA A 31 25.48 -7.61 1.45
CA ALA A 31 24.31 -6.74 1.33
C ALA A 31 22.99 -7.54 1.27
N VAL A 32 22.98 -8.67 0.57
CA VAL A 32 21.77 -9.47 0.33
C VAL A 32 21.23 -10.05 1.64
N GLU A 33 22.04 -10.67 2.48
CA GLU A 33 21.53 -11.25 3.74
C GLU A 33 21.09 -10.18 4.74
N LYS A 34 21.85 -9.08 4.85
CA LYS A 34 21.47 -7.93 5.69
C LYS A 34 20.14 -7.33 5.26
N SER A 35 19.92 -7.18 3.96
CA SER A 35 18.67 -6.62 3.43
C SER A 35 17.43 -7.43 3.82
N LYS A 36 17.54 -8.77 3.96
CA LYS A 36 16.43 -9.61 4.41
C LYS A 36 15.98 -9.26 5.83
N VAL A 37 16.91 -8.93 6.72
CA VAL A 37 16.59 -8.50 8.08
C VAL A 37 15.91 -7.13 8.06
N TYR A 38 16.43 -6.19 7.26
CA TYR A 38 15.81 -4.88 7.07
C TYR A 38 14.38 -4.98 6.50
N VAL A 39 14.17 -5.81 5.46
CA VAL A 39 12.85 -6.05 4.86
C VAL A 39 11.86 -6.60 5.88
N LEU A 40 12.30 -7.53 6.71
CA LEU A 40 11.47 -8.08 7.78
C LEU A 40 11.07 -7.02 8.81
N GLN A 41 12.00 -6.14 9.22
CA GLN A 41 11.67 -5.00 10.07
C GLN A 41 10.68 -4.04 9.39
N MET A 42 10.88 -3.74 8.10
CA MET A 42 9.99 -2.87 7.33
C MET A 42 8.56 -3.41 7.29
N LEU A 43 8.37 -4.72 7.06
CA LEU A 43 7.06 -5.36 7.10
C LEU A 43 6.35 -5.15 8.45
N PHE A 44 7.06 -5.32 9.56
CA PHE A 44 6.47 -5.09 10.88
C PHE A 44 6.20 -3.62 11.17
N TYR A 45 7.12 -2.72 10.81
CA TYR A 45 6.89 -1.29 10.94
C TYR A 45 5.67 -0.82 10.12
N GLU A 46 5.47 -1.35 8.91
CA GLU A 46 4.27 -1.09 8.10
C GLU A 46 3.02 -1.59 8.83
N SER A 47 3.03 -2.82 9.34
CA SER A 47 1.88 -3.41 10.05
C SER A 47 1.48 -2.65 11.33
N LEU A 48 2.46 -2.01 11.99
CA LEU A 48 2.27 -1.20 13.21
C LEU A 48 2.08 0.30 12.90
N ALA A 49 1.93 0.68 11.63
CA ALA A 49 1.83 2.08 11.17
C ALA A 49 3.01 2.98 11.59
N LEU A 50 4.18 2.40 11.82
CA LEU A 50 5.44 3.09 12.16
C LEU A 50 6.17 3.53 10.87
N PHE A 51 5.48 4.27 10.00
CA PHE A 51 5.95 4.61 8.64
C PHE A 51 7.31 5.32 8.62
N GLU A 52 7.53 6.26 9.56
CA GLU A 52 8.81 6.96 9.73
C GLU A 52 9.98 6.05 10.15
N LYS A 53 9.70 4.95 10.88
CA LYS A 53 10.71 3.93 11.19
C LYS A 53 10.95 3.04 9.98
N ASN A 54 9.90 2.66 9.25
CA ASN A 54 10.02 1.91 8.00
C ASN A 54 10.90 2.66 6.98
N ILE A 55 10.65 3.95 6.74
CA ILE A 55 11.44 4.75 5.79
C ILE A 55 12.90 4.81 6.21
N ARG A 56 13.20 5.10 7.48
CA ARG A 56 14.59 5.10 7.97
C ARG A 56 15.28 3.74 7.77
N CYS A 57 14.58 2.66 8.10
CA CYS A 57 15.02 1.28 7.89
C CYS A 57 15.34 1.02 6.41
N GLY A 58 14.47 1.45 5.49
CA GLY A 58 14.66 1.30 4.06
C GLY A 58 15.81 2.14 3.51
N LEU A 59 15.99 3.38 3.97
CA LEU A 59 17.13 4.23 3.60
C LEU A 59 18.47 3.64 4.04
N GLU A 60 18.54 3.07 5.26
CA GLU A 60 19.72 2.33 5.72
C GLU A 60 19.98 1.08 4.86
N ALA A 61 18.93 0.35 4.47
CA ALA A 61 19.05 -0.81 3.60
C ALA A 61 19.52 -0.43 2.18
N LEU A 62 19.05 0.69 1.63
CA LEU A 62 19.48 1.21 0.33
C LEU A 62 20.98 1.54 0.30
N ALA A 63 21.55 1.97 1.43
CA ALA A 63 22.99 2.23 1.55
C ALA A 63 23.84 0.97 1.32
N LEU A 64 23.32 -0.23 1.62
CA LEU A 64 23.98 -1.51 1.31
C LEU A 64 24.13 -1.74 -0.20
N PHE A 65 23.34 -1.03 -1.01
CA PHE A 65 23.30 -1.13 -2.46
C PHE A 65 23.93 0.07 -3.15
N ASP A 66 24.71 0.90 -2.43
CA ASP A 66 25.38 2.10 -2.91
C ASP A 66 24.41 3.22 -3.33
N ILE A 67 23.19 3.21 -2.78
CA ILE A 67 22.17 4.23 -3.03
C ILE A 67 22.00 5.07 -1.77
N GLN A 68 22.41 6.33 -1.85
CA GLN A 68 22.35 7.27 -0.73
C GLN A 68 21.22 8.28 -0.97
N VAL A 69 20.17 8.20 -0.14
CA VAL A 69 19.09 9.18 -0.10
C VAL A 69 19.03 9.69 1.33
N LYS A 70 19.19 11.00 1.53
CA LYS A 70 19.09 11.59 2.87
C LYS A 70 17.61 11.54 3.31
N LYS A 71 17.36 11.42 4.61
CA LYS A 71 15.99 11.47 5.13
C LYS A 71 15.38 12.86 4.94
N ASP A 72 16.11 13.89 5.35
CA ASP A 72 15.63 15.27 5.37
C ASP A 72 16.12 16.02 4.11
N VAL A 73 15.92 15.39 2.94
CA VAL A 73 16.19 16.06 1.66
C VAL A 73 15.21 17.23 1.53
N GLU A 74 15.73 18.39 1.13
CA GLU A 74 14.86 19.54 0.85
C GLU A 74 13.82 19.16 -0.21
N PRO A 75 12.54 19.54 -0.07
CA PRO A 75 11.48 19.12 -0.99
C PRO A 75 11.81 19.35 -2.47
N ALA A 76 12.46 20.47 -2.81
CA ALA A 76 12.87 20.79 -4.17
C ALA A 76 13.92 19.82 -4.74
N VAL A 77 14.82 19.31 -3.89
CA VAL A 77 15.83 18.33 -4.29
C VAL A 77 15.18 16.97 -4.53
N MET A 78 14.26 16.55 -3.66
CA MET A 78 13.52 15.30 -3.87
C MET A 78 12.65 15.38 -5.13
N GLU A 79 12.00 16.51 -5.37
CA GLU A 79 11.24 16.75 -6.60
C GLU A 79 12.12 16.62 -7.85
N SER A 80 13.34 17.21 -7.85
CA SER A 80 14.30 17.05 -8.95
C SER A 80 14.66 15.58 -9.19
N MET A 81 14.92 14.81 -8.12
CA MET A 81 15.22 13.39 -8.22
C MET A 81 14.05 12.58 -8.81
N VAL A 82 12.80 12.96 -8.48
CA VAL A 82 11.60 12.35 -9.07
C VAL A 82 11.51 12.65 -10.57
N GLN A 83 11.77 13.89 -10.99
CA GLN A 83 11.74 14.26 -12.41
C GLN A 83 12.84 13.55 -13.21
N GLU A 84 14.05 13.44 -12.65
CA GLU A 84 15.15 12.69 -13.27
C GLU A 84 14.78 11.21 -13.44
N ALA A 85 14.27 10.56 -12.39
CA ALA A 85 13.82 9.18 -12.45
C ALA A 85 12.64 9.00 -13.44
N TYR A 86 11.77 10.00 -13.56
CA TYR A 86 10.66 9.95 -14.51
C TYR A 86 11.15 10.00 -15.95
N LEU A 87 12.08 10.90 -16.25
CA LEU A 87 12.67 10.99 -17.59
C LEU A 87 13.42 9.71 -17.97
N GLU A 88 14.18 9.14 -17.03
CA GLU A 88 14.85 7.85 -17.20
C GLU A 88 13.85 6.71 -17.46
N PHE A 89 12.78 6.64 -16.67
CA PHE A 89 11.70 5.67 -16.86
C PHE A 89 11.05 5.81 -18.25
N LYS A 90 10.67 7.03 -18.66
CA LYS A 90 10.08 7.28 -19.99
C LYS A 90 11.04 6.93 -21.11
N THR A 91 12.34 7.18 -20.94
CA THR A 91 13.38 6.80 -21.91
C THR A 91 13.49 5.28 -22.06
N LEU A 92 13.48 4.53 -20.95
CA LEU A 92 13.53 3.07 -20.97
C LEU A 92 12.26 2.44 -21.54
N LEU A 93 11.10 3.04 -21.22
CA LEU A 93 9.81 2.63 -21.77
C LEU A 93 9.78 2.84 -23.29
N GLY A 94 10.23 4.00 -23.76
CA GLY A 94 10.19 4.39 -25.17
C GLY A 94 8.76 4.35 -25.70
N GLU A 95 8.57 3.74 -26.86
CA GLU A 95 7.24 3.55 -27.47
C GLU A 95 6.54 2.24 -27.05
N LYS A 96 7.20 1.44 -26.19
CA LYS A 96 6.65 0.15 -25.75
C LYS A 96 5.45 0.35 -24.84
N GLN A 97 4.52 -0.59 -24.90
CA GLN A 97 3.38 -0.67 -24.02
C GLN A 97 3.68 -1.60 -22.82
N PRO A 98 3.01 -1.42 -21.68
CA PRO A 98 3.22 -2.27 -20.50
C PRO A 98 3.11 -3.77 -20.80
N ARG A 99 2.18 -4.16 -21.68
CA ARG A 99 1.99 -5.56 -22.12
C ARG A 99 3.22 -6.16 -22.79
N ASP A 100 4.06 -5.34 -23.43
CA ASP A 100 5.25 -5.81 -24.16
C ASP A 100 6.34 -6.32 -23.19
N PHE A 101 6.16 -6.09 -21.88
CA PHE A 101 7.08 -6.54 -20.83
C PHE A 101 6.61 -7.81 -20.12
N GLN A 102 5.48 -8.41 -20.51
CA GLN A 102 4.98 -9.66 -19.89
C GLN A 102 5.95 -10.83 -20.08
N ASP A 103 6.65 -10.85 -21.22
CA ASP A 103 7.59 -11.91 -21.59
C ASP A 103 9.06 -11.56 -21.31
N MET A 104 9.31 -10.56 -20.46
CA MET A 104 10.68 -10.25 -20.02
C MET A 104 11.32 -11.44 -19.31
N PRO A 105 12.66 -11.61 -19.40
CA PRO A 105 13.37 -12.61 -18.64
C PRO A 105 13.18 -12.38 -17.13
N GLU A 106 13.20 -13.46 -16.36
CA GLU A 106 13.19 -13.41 -14.90
C GLU A 106 14.47 -12.75 -14.37
N LEU A 107 14.33 -11.97 -13.30
CA LEU A 107 15.42 -11.32 -12.59
C LEU A 107 16.29 -12.37 -11.89
N SER A 108 17.46 -12.66 -12.47
CA SER A 108 18.40 -13.66 -11.94
C SER A 108 19.43 -13.09 -10.96
N ASP A 109 19.68 -11.78 -10.99
CA ASP A 109 20.67 -11.13 -10.11
C ASP A 109 20.08 -10.95 -8.70
N GLN A 110 20.65 -11.68 -7.74
CA GLN A 110 20.20 -11.67 -6.34
C GLN A 110 20.39 -10.31 -5.66
N ARG A 111 21.40 -9.52 -6.05
CA ARG A 111 21.63 -8.19 -5.50
C ARG A 111 20.56 -7.22 -5.99
N GLN A 112 20.16 -7.32 -7.26
CA GLN A 112 19.07 -6.50 -7.80
C GLN A 112 17.71 -6.92 -7.25
N ALA A 113 17.47 -8.23 -7.06
CA ALA A 113 16.25 -8.71 -6.43
C ALA A 113 16.12 -8.19 -4.99
N ALA A 114 17.20 -8.24 -4.21
CA ALA A 114 17.23 -7.72 -2.85
C ALA A 114 17.01 -6.19 -2.79
N LEU A 115 17.59 -5.43 -3.73
CA LEU A 115 17.31 -3.99 -3.85
C LEU A 115 15.83 -3.73 -4.16
N LEU A 116 15.24 -4.50 -5.06
CA LEU A 116 13.83 -4.37 -5.43
C LEU A 116 12.92 -4.65 -4.22
N ASP A 117 13.23 -5.68 -3.44
CA ASP A 117 12.49 -5.98 -2.20
C ASP A 117 12.56 -4.84 -1.18
N VAL A 118 13.73 -4.20 -1.02
CA VAL A 118 13.87 -3.01 -0.15
C VAL A 118 12.97 -1.88 -0.63
N LEU A 119 13.00 -1.56 -1.92
CA LEU A 119 12.17 -0.50 -2.49
C LEU A 119 10.67 -0.80 -2.34
N VAL A 120 10.24 -2.04 -2.62
CA VAL A 120 8.85 -2.48 -2.50
C VAL A 120 8.32 -2.31 -1.08
N ASN A 121 9.09 -2.73 -0.08
CA ASN A 121 8.67 -2.72 1.33
C ASN A 121 8.78 -1.32 1.97
N MET A 122 9.59 -0.42 1.40
CA MET A 122 9.61 0.99 1.78
C MET A 122 8.49 1.80 1.11
N ASN A 123 8.11 1.45 -0.12
CA ASN A 123 7.20 2.25 -0.96
C ASN A 123 5.83 2.49 -0.30
N ALA A 124 5.24 1.46 0.31
CA ALA A 124 3.92 1.59 0.95
C ALA A 124 3.94 2.56 2.14
N SER A 125 5.01 2.56 2.94
CA SER A 125 5.17 3.52 4.05
C SER A 125 5.48 4.92 3.54
N ALA A 126 6.27 5.05 2.47
CA ALA A 126 6.53 6.33 1.83
C ALA A 126 5.23 7.01 1.38
N TYR A 127 4.24 6.26 0.85
CA TYR A 127 2.95 6.84 0.45
C TYR A 127 2.25 7.61 1.58
N PHE A 128 2.38 7.16 2.83
CA PHE A 128 1.74 7.79 3.99
C PHE A 128 2.52 8.94 4.60
N ALA A 129 3.84 9.01 4.39
CA ALA A 129 4.71 9.99 5.07
C ALA A 129 5.36 11.00 4.11
N ASP A 130 5.73 10.58 2.90
CA ASP A 130 6.41 11.43 1.90
C ASP A 130 6.06 10.98 0.47
N LEU A 131 5.15 11.73 -0.17
CA LEU A 131 4.67 11.45 -1.52
C LEU A 131 5.75 11.60 -2.61
N TYR A 132 6.78 12.42 -2.40
CA TYR A 132 7.88 12.54 -3.36
C TYR A 132 8.82 11.34 -3.23
N LEU A 133 9.14 10.90 -2.00
CA LEU A 133 9.89 9.67 -1.79
C LEU A 133 9.15 8.45 -2.37
N PHE A 134 7.82 8.38 -2.18
CA PHE A 134 6.97 7.36 -2.80
C PHE A 134 7.09 7.38 -4.33
N ALA A 135 6.97 8.55 -4.95
CA ALA A 135 7.09 8.69 -6.41
C ALA A 135 8.47 8.24 -6.90
N TRP A 136 9.53 8.65 -6.20
CA TRP A 136 10.89 8.25 -6.52
C TRP A 136 11.07 6.73 -6.40
N CYS A 137 10.65 6.12 -5.28
CA CYS A 137 10.72 4.67 -5.08
C CYS A 137 9.97 3.92 -6.18
N THR A 138 8.75 4.36 -6.51
CA THR A 138 7.92 3.76 -7.56
C THR A 138 8.61 3.79 -8.93
N LEU A 139 9.20 4.93 -9.30
CA LEU A 139 9.95 5.04 -10.56
C LEU A 139 11.20 4.16 -10.56
N ARG A 140 11.94 4.13 -9.44
CA ARG A 140 13.13 3.28 -9.30
C ARG A 140 12.79 1.81 -9.43
N MET A 141 11.72 1.32 -8.81
CA MET A 141 11.25 -0.06 -8.99
C MET A 141 10.92 -0.36 -10.46
N GLY A 142 10.27 0.58 -11.15
CA GLY A 142 9.99 0.48 -12.59
C GLY A 142 11.26 0.38 -13.42
N ILE A 143 12.20 1.31 -13.23
CA ILE A 143 13.50 1.33 -13.91
C ILE A 143 14.25 0.00 -13.69
N GLN A 144 14.29 -0.51 -12.45
CA GLN A 144 14.95 -1.78 -12.14
C GLN A 144 14.31 -2.95 -12.89
N THR A 145 12.97 -3.02 -12.89
CA THR A 145 12.22 -4.05 -13.62
C THR A 145 12.52 -3.99 -15.13
N LEU A 146 12.48 -2.78 -15.72
CA LEU A 146 12.72 -2.59 -17.15
C LEU A 146 14.16 -2.91 -17.57
N ARG A 147 15.14 -2.77 -16.68
CA ARG A 147 16.55 -3.06 -16.97
C ARG A 147 16.95 -4.51 -16.73
N HIS A 148 16.47 -5.11 -15.66
CA HIS A 148 17.04 -6.34 -15.14
C HIS A 148 16.13 -7.56 -15.27
N GLY A 149 14.88 -7.38 -15.68
CA GLY A 149 13.92 -8.46 -15.80
C GLY A 149 12.78 -8.35 -14.80
N LYS A 150 11.80 -9.23 -14.98
CA LYS A 150 10.63 -9.31 -14.09
C LYS A 150 10.93 -10.15 -12.86
N ALA A 151 10.20 -9.87 -11.79
CA ALA A 151 10.21 -10.64 -10.55
C ALA A 151 8.77 -10.83 -10.07
N ASN A 152 8.57 -11.63 -9.02
CA ASN A 152 7.24 -11.81 -8.40
C ASN A 152 6.58 -10.49 -7.96
N SER A 153 7.38 -9.45 -7.69
CA SER A 153 6.90 -8.10 -7.35
C SER A 153 6.54 -7.24 -8.56
N THR A 154 6.88 -7.63 -9.79
CA THR A 154 6.62 -6.82 -11.00
C THR A 154 5.16 -6.42 -11.18
N PRO A 155 4.16 -7.29 -10.97
CA PRO A 155 2.75 -6.88 -11.05
C PRO A 155 2.40 -5.74 -10.09
N PHE A 156 2.94 -5.79 -8.88
CA PHE A 156 2.77 -4.76 -7.87
C PHE A 156 3.45 -3.46 -8.30
N VAL A 157 4.67 -3.54 -8.82
CA VAL A 157 5.39 -2.39 -9.38
C VAL A 157 4.60 -1.73 -10.51
N PHE A 158 4.03 -2.53 -11.42
CA PHE A 158 3.23 -2.02 -12.54
C PHE A 158 1.99 -1.28 -12.05
N ASN A 159 1.30 -1.80 -11.03
CA ASN A 159 0.14 -1.12 -10.48
C ASN A 159 0.53 0.18 -9.76
N PHE A 160 1.64 0.21 -9.02
CA PHE A 160 2.10 1.47 -8.43
C PHE A 160 2.56 2.50 -9.48
N LEU A 161 3.28 2.08 -10.53
CA LEU A 161 3.59 2.94 -11.68
C LEU A 161 2.30 3.49 -12.31
N GLY A 162 1.30 2.64 -12.51
CA GLY A 162 0.02 3.04 -13.05
C GLY A 162 -0.68 4.10 -12.19
N SER A 163 -0.67 3.94 -10.87
CA SER A 163 -1.22 4.91 -9.93
C SER A 163 -0.46 6.24 -9.94
N LEU A 164 0.86 6.20 -10.03
CA LEU A 164 1.71 7.40 -10.08
C LEU A 164 1.47 8.19 -11.37
N LEU A 165 1.42 7.50 -12.51
CA LEU A 165 1.16 8.08 -13.83
C LEU A 165 -0.19 8.80 -13.87
N VAL A 166 -1.23 8.19 -13.28
CA VAL A 166 -2.56 8.79 -13.16
C VAL A 166 -2.53 10.01 -12.22
N ALA A 167 -2.00 9.85 -11.01
CA ALA A 167 -2.12 10.85 -9.96
C ALA A 167 -1.24 12.08 -10.21
N MET A 168 0.03 11.86 -10.55
CA MET A 168 1.05 12.91 -10.64
C MET A 168 1.17 13.46 -12.07
N TYR A 169 1.16 12.59 -13.08
CA TYR A 169 1.44 12.97 -14.47
C TYR A 169 0.18 13.10 -15.36
N LYS A 170 -1.00 12.76 -14.83
CA LYS A 170 -2.28 12.77 -15.56
C LYS A 170 -2.28 11.91 -16.83
N GLU A 171 -1.39 10.91 -16.91
CA GLU A 171 -1.30 9.97 -18.02
C GLU A 171 -2.30 8.82 -17.80
N PHE A 172 -3.60 9.12 -17.89
CA PHE A 172 -4.66 8.18 -17.52
C PHE A 172 -4.67 6.89 -18.35
N ASP A 173 -4.45 6.98 -19.67
CA ASP A 173 -4.44 5.81 -20.54
C ASP A 173 -3.24 4.89 -20.26
N LEU A 174 -2.05 5.47 -20.13
CA LEU A 174 -0.85 4.70 -19.84
C LEU A 174 -0.92 4.09 -18.44
N GLY A 175 -1.36 4.85 -17.45
CA GLY A 175 -1.48 4.37 -16.08
C GLY A 175 -2.50 3.24 -15.94
N TYR A 176 -3.63 3.33 -16.66
CA TYR A 176 -4.60 2.23 -16.74
C TYR A 176 -4.02 1.00 -17.44
N ALA A 177 -3.27 1.17 -18.53
CA ALA A 177 -2.60 0.06 -19.23
C ALA A 177 -1.59 -0.67 -18.33
N PHE A 178 -0.81 0.06 -17.54
CA PHE A 178 0.08 -0.52 -16.53
C PHE A 178 -0.70 -1.31 -15.48
N GLY A 179 -1.75 -0.70 -14.91
CA GLY A 179 -2.60 -1.36 -13.91
C GLY A 179 -3.25 -2.65 -14.43
N LYS A 180 -3.84 -2.64 -15.63
CA LYS A 180 -4.44 -3.84 -16.24
C LYS A 180 -3.41 -4.91 -16.51
N THR A 181 -2.22 -4.53 -16.99
CA THR A 181 -1.13 -5.46 -17.26
C THR A 181 -0.67 -6.12 -15.97
N GLY A 182 -0.46 -5.36 -14.90
CA GLY A 182 -0.09 -5.90 -13.59
C GLY A 182 -1.14 -6.87 -13.04
N ILE A 183 -2.44 -6.54 -13.12
CA ILE A 183 -3.52 -7.49 -12.74
C ILE A 183 -3.44 -8.79 -13.58
N GLY A 184 -3.22 -8.67 -14.88
CA GLY A 184 -3.07 -9.83 -15.77
C GLY A 184 -1.90 -10.72 -15.37
N MET A 185 -0.72 -10.11 -15.12
CA MET A 185 0.47 -10.82 -14.70
C MET A 185 0.28 -11.49 -13.32
N MET A 186 -0.33 -10.79 -12.36
CA MET A 186 -0.57 -11.34 -11.03
C MET A 186 -1.42 -12.61 -11.06
N ARG A 187 -2.41 -12.66 -11.95
CA ARG A 187 -3.29 -13.84 -12.09
C ARG A 187 -2.61 -15.04 -12.75
N GLN A 188 -1.45 -14.85 -13.37
CA GLN A 188 -0.65 -15.90 -13.98
C GLN A 188 0.48 -16.38 -13.06
N LEU A 189 0.80 -15.64 -12.00
CA LEU A 189 1.83 -16.02 -11.03
C LEU A 189 1.27 -17.05 -10.03
N ASP A 190 2.08 -18.06 -9.73
CA ASP A 190 1.78 -19.01 -8.65
C ASP A 190 1.89 -18.35 -7.26
N SER A 191 2.81 -17.38 -7.12
CA SER A 191 3.02 -16.65 -5.87
C SER A 191 1.85 -15.75 -5.51
N GLN A 192 1.35 -15.88 -4.28
CA GLN A 192 0.29 -15.02 -3.73
C GLN A 192 0.83 -13.81 -2.97
N GLN A 193 2.16 -13.69 -2.80
CA GLN A 193 2.79 -12.72 -1.90
C GLN A 193 2.32 -11.27 -2.12
N TYR A 194 2.20 -10.86 -3.39
CA TYR A 194 1.83 -9.48 -3.75
C TYR A 194 0.40 -9.34 -4.27
N LYS A 195 -0.40 -10.41 -4.23
CA LYS A 195 -1.70 -10.44 -4.91
C LYS A 195 -2.68 -9.46 -4.29
N CYS A 196 -2.89 -9.53 -2.97
CA CYS A 196 -3.74 -8.58 -2.25
C CYS A 196 -3.36 -7.12 -2.57
N ARG A 197 -2.08 -6.76 -2.41
CA ARG A 197 -1.60 -5.40 -2.71
C ARG A 197 -1.87 -4.99 -4.15
N THR A 198 -1.50 -5.84 -5.11
CA THR A 198 -1.64 -5.56 -6.54
C THR A 198 -3.10 -5.32 -6.91
N LEU A 199 -4.00 -6.23 -6.52
CA LEU A 199 -5.44 -6.10 -6.78
C LEU A 199 -6.02 -4.83 -6.14
N SER A 200 -5.66 -4.56 -4.87
CA SER A 200 -6.08 -3.37 -4.13
C SER A 200 -5.72 -2.07 -4.85
N ILE A 201 -4.45 -1.91 -5.23
CA ILE A 201 -3.92 -0.66 -5.82
C ILE A 201 -4.66 -0.33 -7.11
N PHE A 202 -4.89 -1.33 -7.98
CA PHE A 202 -5.60 -1.11 -9.23
C PHE A 202 -7.01 -0.56 -8.97
N THR A 203 -7.77 -1.20 -8.10
CA THR A 203 -9.14 -0.81 -7.81
C THR A 203 -9.23 0.54 -7.12
N ILE A 204 -8.33 0.80 -6.16
CA ILE A 204 -8.39 2.01 -5.32
C ILE A 204 -7.89 3.24 -6.09
N PHE A 205 -6.86 3.10 -6.94
CA PHE A 205 -6.15 4.26 -7.50
C PHE A 205 -6.25 4.43 -9.03
N ILE A 206 -6.74 3.42 -9.76
CA ILE A 206 -6.60 3.41 -11.24
C ILE A 206 -7.93 3.14 -11.93
N GLN A 207 -8.60 2.04 -11.57
CA GLN A 207 -9.70 1.46 -12.32
C GLN A 207 -10.86 2.44 -12.59
N HIS A 208 -11.22 3.25 -11.58
CA HIS A 208 -12.36 4.16 -11.63
C HIS A 208 -12.22 5.30 -12.65
N PHE A 209 -11.03 5.56 -13.17
CA PHE A 209 -10.83 6.55 -14.25
C PHE A 209 -11.26 6.06 -15.63
N LYS A 210 -11.44 4.74 -15.82
CA LYS A 210 -11.74 4.13 -17.12
C LYS A 210 -12.88 3.12 -17.10
N GLU A 211 -13.28 2.66 -15.92
CA GLU A 211 -14.32 1.65 -15.75
C GLU A 211 -15.30 2.08 -14.63
N PRO A 212 -16.58 1.67 -14.66
CA PRO A 212 -17.52 1.89 -13.56
C PRO A 212 -17.01 1.31 -12.23
N LEU A 213 -17.29 1.98 -11.11
CA LEU A 213 -16.84 1.56 -9.76
C LEU A 213 -17.22 0.11 -9.42
N LEU A 214 -18.42 -0.33 -9.79
CA LEU A 214 -18.90 -1.68 -9.50
C LEU A 214 -18.08 -2.80 -10.16
N ASN A 215 -17.36 -2.51 -11.24
CA ASN A 215 -16.45 -3.48 -11.86
C ASN A 215 -15.27 -3.85 -10.94
N GLY A 216 -14.91 -2.97 -10.01
CA GLY A 216 -13.84 -3.20 -9.03
C GLY A 216 -14.25 -4.14 -7.89
N ILE A 217 -15.55 -4.28 -7.59
CA ILE A 217 -16.02 -5.05 -6.42
C ILE A 217 -15.56 -6.52 -6.44
N PRO A 218 -15.66 -7.28 -7.56
CA PRO A 218 -15.14 -8.64 -7.60
C PRO A 218 -13.63 -8.72 -7.37
N ILE A 219 -12.88 -7.75 -7.89
CA ILE A 219 -11.41 -7.67 -7.72
C ILE A 219 -11.05 -7.37 -6.27
N LEU A 220 -11.79 -6.47 -5.62
CA LEU A 220 -11.61 -6.18 -4.20
C LEU A 220 -11.95 -7.38 -3.31
N LYS A 221 -12.97 -8.18 -3.64
CA LYS A 221 -13.27 -9.44 -2.93
C LYS A 221 -12.12 -10.45 -3.07
N GLU A 222 -11.58 -10.60 -4.27
CA GLU A 222 -10.39 -11.43 -4.53
C GLU A 222 -9.18 -10.94 -3.71
N SER A 223 -8.98 -9.61 -3.66
CA SER A 223 -7.95 -8.98 -2.85
C SER A 223 -8.09 -9.30 -1.36
N VAL A 224 -9.30 -9.15 -0.81
CA VAL A 224 -9.60 -9.48 0.59
C VAL A 224 -9.29 -10.94 0.89
N SER A 225 -9.78 -11.89 0.09
CA SER A 225 -9.51 -13.32 0.31
C SER A 225 -8.01 -13.59 0.36
N SER A 226 -7.28 -13.08 -0.63
CA SER A 226 -5.83 -13.23 -0.70
C SER A 226 -5.14 -12.66 0.53
N GLY A 227 -5.49 -11.45 0.98
CA GLY A 227 -4.84 -10.83 2.14
C GLY A 227 -5.15 -11.54 3.46
N LEU A 228 -6.33 -12.15 3.59
CA LEU A 228 -6.66 -12.98 4.75
C LEU A 228 -5.91 -14.31 4.74
N GLU A 229 -5.70 -14.91 3.58
CA GLU A 229 -4.95 -16.16 3.42
C GLU A 229 -3.45 -15.96 3.62
N THR A 230 -2.90 -14.81 3.20
CA THR A 230 -1.45 -14.52 3.28
C THR A 230 -1.04 -13.70 4.50
N GLY A 231 -2.00 -13.18 5.27
CA GLY A 231 -1.74 -12.33 6.43
C GLY A 231 -1.46 -10.86 6.10
N ASP A 232 -1.70 -10.41 4.87
CA ASP A 232 -1.61 -8.99 4.49
C ASP A 232 -2.86 -8.21 4.92
N LEU A 233 -3.06 -8.15 6.25
CA LEU A 233 -4.23 -7.56 6.87
C LEU A 233 -4.43 -6.07 6.57
N PRO A 234 -3.38 -5.22 6.46
CA PRO A 234 -3.56 -3.82 6.08
C PRO A 234 -4.25 -3.67 4.71
N TYR A 235 -3.77 -4.37 3.67
CA TYR A 235 -4.35 -4.27 2.33
C TYR A 235 -5.70 -4.98 2.20
N ALA A 236 -5.92 -6.09 2.91
CA ALA A 236 -7.24 -6.70 3.01
C ALA A 236 -8.24 -5.68 3.58
N GLY A 237 -7.85 -4.99 4.65
CA GLY A 237 -8.65 -3.95 5.25
C GLY A 237 -8.93 -2.76 4.32
N TYR A 238 -7.92 -2.25 3.61
CA TYR A 238 -8.12 -1.20 2.60
C TYR A 238 -9.09 -1.65 1.50
N SER A 239 -9.00 -2.91 1.09
CA SER A 239 -9.92 -3.50 0.10
C SER A 239 -11.35 -3.63 0.63
N MET A 240 -11.54 -3.97 1.90
CA MET A 240 -12.87 -3.98 2.53
C MET A 240 -13.47 -2.57 2.58
N TYR A 241 -12.67 -1.58 2.98
CA TYR A 241 -13.12 -0.19 3.01
C TYR A 241 -13.49 0.31 1.62
N ALA A 242 -12.65 0.04 0.62
CA ALA A 242 -12.91 0.39 -0.77
C ALA A 242 -14.20 -0.27 -1.29
N GLN A 243 -14.51 -1.52 -0.92
CA GLN A 243 -15.78 -2.14 -1.31
C GLN A 243 -16.99 -1.38 -0.77
N ILE A 244 -16.95 -0.97 0.49
CA ILE A 244 -18.04 -0.21 1.11
C ILE A 244 -18.18 1.15 0.44
N ARG A 245 -17.06 1.87 0.29
CA ARG A 245 -17.01 3.19 -0.35
C ARG A 245 -17.49 3.15 -1.79
N ASP A 246 -16.99 2.22 -2.59
CA ASP A 246 -17.30 2.13 -4.02
C ASP A 246 -18.74 1.65 -4.23
N SER A 247 -19.25 0.77 -3.34
CA SER A 247 -20.67 0.44 -3.30
C SER A 247 -21.48 1.68 -2.98
N PHE A 248 -21.18 2.42 -1.91
CA PHE A 248 -21.88 3.67 -1.58
C PHE A 248 -21.94 4.67 -2.74
N LEU A 249 -20.80 4.90 -3.39
CA LEU A 249 -20.68 5.84 -4.51
C LEU A 249 -21.40 5.39 -5.78
N ALA A 250 -21.54 4.09 -6.00
CA ALA A 250 -22.25 3.55 -7.16
C ALA A 250 -23.78 3.63 -7.06
N GLY A 251 -24.32 4.00 -5.89
CA GLY A 251 -25.75 4.22 -5.68
C GLY A 251 -26.67 2.98 -5.55
N PRO A 252 -26.24 1.80 -5.07
CA PRO A 252 -27.16 0.75 -4.64
C PRO A 252 -27.91 1.19 -3.37
N SER A 253 -28.80 0.33 -2.89
CA SER A 253 -29.56 0.57 -1.65
C SER A 253 -28.64 0.90 -0.47
N LEU A 254 -28.82 2.08 0.16
CA LEU A 254 -28.07 2.49 1.35
C LEU A 254 -28.16 1.46 2.49
N ARG A 255 -29.27 0.72 2.56
CA ARG A 255 -29.46 -0.38 3.52
C ARG A 255 -28.49 -1.54 3.27
N GLU A 256 -28.26 -1.91 2.02
CA GLU A 256 -27.31 -2.97 1.67
C GLU A 256 -25.88 -2.56 1.99
N VAL A 257 -25.52 -1.30 1.68
CA VAL A 257 -24.22 -0.73 2.02
C VAL A 257 -24.01 -0.70 3.53
N LEU A 258 -25.02 -0.30 4.31
CA LEU A 258 -24.98 -0.30 5.78
C LEU A 258 -24.78 -1.71 6.34
N ASN A 259 -25.51 -2.70 5.85
CA ASN A 259 -25.35 -4.10 6.29
C ASN A 259 -23.93 -4.63 5.98
N HIS A 260 -23.41 -4.31 4.79
CA HIS A 260 -22.05 -4.69 4.42
C HIS A 260 -21.02 -3.99 5.32
N CYS A 261 -21.19 -2.70 5.59
CA CYS A 261 -20.32 -1.93 6.48
C CYS A 261 -20.34 -2.48 7.92
N GLN A 262 -21.50 -2.85 8.46
CA GLN A 262 -21.62 -3.49 9.77
C GLN A 262 -20.86 -4.83 9.84
N THR A 263 -20.97 -5.64 8.79
CA THR A 263 -20.23 -6.92 8.70
C THR A 263 -18.73 -6.68 8.69
N ALA A 264 -18.26 -5.72 7.90
CA ALA A 264 -16.85 -5.36 7.82
C ALA A 264 -16.31 -4.79 9.14
N VAL A 265 -17.08 -3.94 9.85
CA VAL A 265 -16.70 -3.43 11.17
C VAL A 265 -16.55 -4.59 12.18
N GLY A 266 -17.53 -5.50 12.27
CA GLY A 266 -17.44 -6.64 13.18
C GLY A 266 -16.30 -7.61 12.85
N PHE A 267 -15.88 -7.66 11.58
CA PHE A 267 -14.67 -8.37 11.18
C PHE A 267 -13.41 -7.62 11.60
N MET A 268 -13.34 -6.32 11.34
CA MET A 268 -12.20 -5.47 11.69
C MET A 268 -11.98 -5.36 13.20
N GLU A 269 -13.00 -5.51 14.03
CA GLU A 269 -12.85 -5.58 15.50
C GLU A 269 -12.00 -6.78 15.96
N LYS A 270 -11.95 -7.84 15.15
CA LYS A 270 -11.11 -9.02 15.41
C LYS A 270 -9.68 -8.84 14.90
N ILE A 271 -9.48 -7.88 14.01
CA ILE A 271 -8.18 -7.53 13.46
C ILE A 271 -7.61 -6.39 14.31
N GLN A 272 -6.36 -6.53 14.76
CA GLN A 272 -5.71 -5.50 15.58
C GLN A 272 -5.26 -4.28 14.75
N ASN A 273 -6.15 -3.68 13.95
CA ASN A 273 -5.91 -2.47 13.17
C ASN A 273 -6.91 -1.36 13.58
N PRO A 274 -6.63 -0.62 14.66
CA PRO A 274 -7.57 0.34 15.24
C PRO A 274 -7.82 1.55 14.33
N GLY A 275 -6.84 1.96 13.50
CA GLY A 275 -6.99 3.07 12.55
C GLY A 275 -8.04 2.78 11.49
N LEU A 276 -7.95 1.62 10.85
CA LEU A 276 -8.92 1.26 9.83
C LEU A 276 -10.31 0.95 10.42
N LEU A 277 -10.34 0.34 11.61
CA LEU A 277 -11.59 0.12 12.34
C LEU A 277 -12.30 1.45 12.63
N ALA A 278 -11.58 2.45 13.16
CA ALA A 278 -12.13 3.78 13.41
C ALA A 278 -12.66 4.43 12.12
N LEU A 279 -11.93 4.34 11.00
CA LEU A 279 -12.40 4.83 9.70
C LEU A 279 -13.71 4.14 9.26
N MET A 280 -13.83 2.82 9.42
CA MET A 280 -15.05 2.10 9.06
C MET A 280 -16.22 2.45 9.99
N LYS A 281 -15.98 2.65 11.29
CA LYS A 281 -16.99 3.13 12.25
C LYS A 281 -17.50 4.52 11.86
N LEU A 282 -16.61 5.43 11.47
CA LEU A 282 -17.00 6.75 10.95
C LEU A 282 -17.83 6.67 9.67
N PHE A 283 -17.49 5.76 8.76
CA PHE A 283 -18.29 5.55 7.55
C PHE A 283 -19.67 4.96 7.88
N ARG A 284 -19.75 4.02 8.83
CA ARG A 284 -21.00 3.47 9.35
C ARG A 284 -21.89 4.55 9.96
N ALA A 285 -21.32 5.45 10.76
CA ALA A 285 -22.04 6.57 11.35
C ALA A 285 -22.66 7.48 10.28
N ASN A 286 -21.91 7.80 9.21
CA ASN A 286 -22.42 8.56 8.07
C ASN A 286 -23.58 7.84 7.36
N LEU A 287 -23.50 6.52 7.15
CA LEU A 287 -24.60 5.73 6.58
C LEU A 287 -25.82 5.68 7.51
N GLN A 288 -25.62 5.60 8.82
CA GLN A 288 -26.71 5.63 9.80
C GLN A 288 -27.41 6.98 9.79
N LEU A 289 -26.68 8.09 9.62
CA LEU A 289 -27.25 9.43 9.46
C LEU A 289 -28.16 9.50 8.22
N LEU A 290 -27.66 9.05 7.06
CA LEU A 290 -28.41 9.04 5.81
C LEU A 290 -29.63 8.11 5.81
N THR A 291 -29.60 7.04 6.60
CA THR A 291 -30.70 6.05 6.69
C THR A 291 -31.68 6.33 7.83
N GLY A 292 -31.47 7.40 8.60
CA GLY A 292 -32.31 7.74 9.76
C GLY A 292 -32.12 6.82 10.97
N ASN A 293 -31.01 6.05 11.03
CA ASN A 293 -30.68 5.12 12.11
C ASN A 293 -29.58 5.65 13.05
N TYR A 294 -29.26 6.95 12.99
CA TYR A 294 -28.25 7.57 13.84
C TYR A 294 -28.81 7.82 15.25
N ASN A 295 -28.11 7.33 16.28
CA ASN A 295 -28.54 7.37 17.68
C ASN A 295 -27.38 7.78 18.62
N GLU A 296 -27.66 7.88 19.92
CA GLU A 296 -26.67 8.29 20.94
C GLU A 296 -25.43 7.38 20.96
N ASP A 297 -25.60 6.06 20.82
CA ASP A 297 -24.48 5.11 20.76
C ASP A 297 -23.58 5.38 19.53
N THR A 298 -24.19 5.66 18.38
CA THR A 298 -23.47 6.00 17.15
C THR A 298 -22.71 7.32 17.30
N ALA A 299 -23.31 8.31 17.95
CA ALA A 299 -22.66 9.60 18.20
C ALA A 299 -21.45 9.48 19.13
N GLN A 300 -21.56 8.64 20.16
CA GLN A 300 -20.46 8.36 21.07
C GLN A 300 -19.32 7.64 20.36
N GLU A 301 -19.62 6.59 19.58
CA GLU A 301 -18.60 5.86 18.81
C GLU A 301 -17.91 6.74 17.75
N GLU A 302 -18.68 7.61 17.09
CA GLU A 302 -18.16 8.58 16.14
C GLU A 302 -17.15 9.53 16.82
N LYS A 303 -17.50 10.07 18.00
CA LYS A 303 -16.63 10.95 18.78
C LYS A 303 -15.34 10.25 19.21
N GLU A 304 -15.43 9.02 19.70
CA GLU A 304 -14.25 8.22 20.09
C GLU A 304 -13.34 7.91 18.90
N SER A 305 -13.93 7.54 17.76
CA SER A 305 -13.19 7.25 16.53
C SER A 305 -12.51 8.50 15.96
N LEU A 306 -13.18 9.66 16.01
CA LEU A 306 -12.58 10.95 15.61
C LEU A 306 -11.40 11.34 16.50
N GLN A 307 -11.57 11.26 17.82
CA GLN A 307 -10.50 11.58 18.77
C GLN A 307 -9.29 10.68 18.53
N PHE A 308 -9.50 9.37 18.42
CA PHE A 308 -8.43 8.41 18.14
C PHE A 308 -7.67 8.75 16.84
N LEU A 309 -8.39 9.01 15.74
CA LEU A 309 -7.77 9.33 14.46
C LEU A 309 -7.02 10.68 14.47
N GLN A 310 -7.47 11.65 15.27
CA GLN A 310 -6.76 12.90 15.51
C GLN A 310 -5.47 12.66 16.30
N ASP A 311 -5.52 11.85 17.36
CA ASP A 311 -4.35 11.55 18.20
C ASP A 311 -3.23 10.87 17.41
N ILE A 312 -3.59 9.99 16.48
CA ILE A 312 -2.61 9.33 15.58
C ILE A 312 -2.33 10.10 14.29
N MET A 313 -2.88 11.31 14.12
CA MET A 313 -2.71 12.15 12.94
C MET A 313 -3.06 11.46 11.61
N PHE A 314 -4.10 10.61 11.59
CA PHE A 314 -4.53 9.93 10.37
C PHE A 314 -5.42 10.84 9.51
N VAL A 315 -4.80 11.86 8.93
CA VAL A 315 -5.47 12.95 8.19
C VAL A 315 -6.37 12.45 7.06
N THR A 316 -5.95 11.44 6.31
CA THR A 316 -6.76 10.88 5.20
C THR A 316 -8.08 10.28 5.68
N ALA A 317 -8.08 9.60 6.82
CA ALA A 317 -9.29 9.03 7.40
C ALA A 317 -10.27 10.13 7.87
N LEU A 318 -9.73 11.18 8.50
CA LEU A 318 -10.51 12.36 8.90
C LEU A 318 -11.12 13.07 7.68
N ALA A 319 -10.33 13.27 6.62
CA ALA A 319 -10.80 13.89 5.38
C ALA A 319 -11.96 13.11 4.75
N HIS A 320 -11.81 11.78 4.62
CA HIS A 320 -12.91 10.93 4.12
C HIS A 320 -14.17 11.08 4.95
N HIS A 321 -14.07 11.03 6.28
CA HIS A 321 -15.24 11.18 7.14
C HIS A 321 -15.97 12.50 6.90
N TYR A 322 -15.27 13.64 6.89
CA TYR A 322 -15.89 14.94 6.70
C TYR A 322 -16.47 15.13 5.29
N ILE A 323 -15.80 14.60 4.26
CA ILE A 323 -16.35 14.60 2.88
C ILE A 323 -17.70 13.87 2.86
N PHE A 324 -17.76 12.64 3.37
CA PHE A 324 -19.00 11.86 3.34
C PHE A 324 -20.07 12.40 4.29
N LYS A 325 -19.68 12.93 5.45
CA LYS A 325 -20.61 13.56 6.40
C LYS A 325 -21.26 14.80 5.80
N SER A 326 -20.53 15.56 4.99
CA SER A 326 -21.09 16.74 4.31
C SER A 326 -22.22 16.42 3.34
N TRP A 327 -22.37 15.17 2.90
CA TRP A 327 -23.47 14.73 2.04
C TRP A 327 -24.71 14.28 2.83
N ALA A 328 -24.58 14.18 4.14
CA ALA A 328 -25.64 13.75 5.06
C ALA A 328 -26.23 14.91 5.88
N LEU A 329 -25.66 16.11 5.77
CA LEU A 329 -26.09 17.37 6.41
C LEU A 329 -26.83 18.25 5.40
#